data_AF-A0A959LRH7-F1
#
_entry.id   AF-A0A959LRH7-F1
#
_cell.length_a   1.000
_cell.length_b   1.000
_cell.length_c   1.000
_cell.angle_alpha   90.00
_cell.angle_beta   90.00
_cell.angle_gamma   90.00
#
_symmetry.space_group_name_H-M   'P 1'
#
loop_
_entity.id
_entity.type
_entity.pdbx_description
1 polymer ?
#
loop_
_entity_poly.entity_id
_entity_poly.type
_entity_poly.pdbx_seq_one_letter_code
_entity_poly.pdbx_strand_id
1 'polypeptide(L)'
;MHAADYDSSTYKGDDDDDNGNGNGNGNNDNNGNGGDNQNYLEVTANTNLSFTCSSPQQLENTQTLPNAISLKFKTKSSDCSVYAKISAFNKPSAANFSDFKLYLDWTNDNSQNAQQKLQDPVLLTMTDQRLFVQPKKSQAFHFDYNLQLGAMGYEAPAGQYTYTILFTMTQP
;
A
#
# COMPACT_ATOMS: atom_id res chain seq x y z
N MET A 1 -10.72 59.85 -30.59
CA MET A 1 -10.01 61.15 -30.44
C MET A 1 -10.32 61.73 -29.07
N HIS A 2 -9.50 61.40 -28.06
CA HIS A 2 -8.83 62.33 -27.15
C HIS A 2 -8.14 61.50 -26.07
N ALA A 3 -6.82 61.63 -26.07
CA ALA A 3 -5.92 61.10 -25.05
C ALA A 3 -5.96 62.00 -23.81
N ALA A 4 -5.60 61.44 -22.67
CA ALA A 4 -4.87 62.15 -21.63
C ALA A 4 -4.09 61.13 -20.80
N ASP A 5 -2.80 61.11 -21.05
CA ASP A 5 -1.75 60.52 -20.23
C ASP A 5 -1.71 61.19 -18.85
N TYR A 6 -1.39 60.40 -17.81
CA TYR A 6 -0.76 60.92 -16.60
C TYR A 6 0.44 60.02 -16.26
N ASP A 7 1.60 60.66 -16.33
CA ASP A 7 2.94 60.18 -15.98
C ASP A 7 3.38 60.80 -14.63
N SER A 8 4.50 60.27 -14.13
CA SER A 8 5.40 60.72 -13.06
C SER A 8 5.10 60.10 -11.69
N SER A 9 5.86 59.06 -11.31
CA SER A 9 7.13 59.11 -10.56
C SER A 9 6.93 59.70 -9.16
N THR A 10 7.33 59.10 -8.04
CA THR A 10 8.71 58.81 -7.64
C THR A 10 8.61 58.24 -6.21
N TYR A 11 9.34 57.19 -5.83
CA TYR A 11 10.34 57.27 -4.74
C TYR A 11 11.06 55.93 -4.53
N LYS A 12 12.37 56.05 -4.27
CA LYS A 12 13.31 54.97 -3.94
C LYS A 12 13.17 54.56 -2.48
N GLY A 13 13.37 53.28 -2.21
CA GLY A 13 13.71 52.74 -0.89
C GLY A 13 14.71 51.62 -1.10
N ASP A 14 15.99 52.00 -1.06
CA ASP A 14 17.11 51.08 -0.87
C ASP A 14 17.06 50.64 0.59
N ASP A 15 16.80 49.36 0.85
CA ASP A 15 17.14 48.73 2.14
C ASP A 15 18.00 47.50 1.83
N ASP A 16 19.29 47.79 1.70
CA ASP A 16 20.38 46.84 1.86
C ASP A 16 20.42 46.39 3.33
N ASP A 17 19.71 45.32 3.66
CA ASP A 17 19.99 44.56 4.88
C ASP A 17 20.90 43.37 4.53
N ASP A 18 22.19 43.67 4.73
CA ASP A 18 23.24 42.72 5.04
C ASP A 18 22.83 41.74 6.15
N ASN A 19 23.57 40.63 6.20
CA ASN A 19 23.87 39.82 7.39
C ASN A 19 23.13 38.48 7.52
N GLY A 20 23.78 37.43 7.03
CA GLY A 20 23.38 36.06 7.36
C GLY A 20 24.24 34.95 6.78
N ASN A 21 25.57 35.12 6.67
CA ASN A 21 26.48 34.00 6.43
C ASN A 21 26.58 33.13 7.69
N GLY A 22 25.52 32.38 7.96
CA GLY A 22 25.48 31.31 8.95
C GLY A 22 26.07 30.04 8.35
N ASN A 23 27.39 29.92 8.41
CA ASN A 23 28.11 28.66 8.22
C ASN A 23 27.78 27.71 9.40
N GLY A 24 26.59 27.12 9.34
CA GLY A 24 26.16 26.07 10.25
C GLY A 24 26.64 24.71 9.74
N ASN A 25 27.89 24.38 10.05
CA ASN A 25 28.41 23.02 9.94
C ASN A 25 27.76 22.17 11.06
N GLY A 26 26.49 21.84 10.87
CA GLY A 26 25.73 20.95 11.74
C GLY A 26 25.80 19.53 11.17
N ASN A 27 26.75 18.73 11.66
CA ASN A 27 26.61 17.28 11.69
C ASN A 27 25.34 16.98 12.49
N ASN A 28 24.22 16.82 11.78
CA ASN A 28 23.00 16.30 12.36
C ASN A 28 22.96 14.80 12.09
N ASP A 29 23.63 14.08 12.97
CA ASP A 29 23.54 12.64 13.08
C ASP A 29 22.08 12.24 13.30
N ASN A 30 21.49 11.67 12.25
CA ASN A 30 20.62 10.49 12.33
C ASN A 30 19.41 10.60 13.27
N ASN A 31 18.35 11.28 12.81
CA ASN A 31 16.99 11.01 13.30
C ASN A 31 15.91 11.27 12.25
N GLY A 32 15.51 10.23 11.53
CA GLY A 32 14.10 10.00 11.21
C GLY A 32 13.39 10.91 10.19
N ASN A 33 14.07 11.47 9.19
CA ASN A 33 13.38 12.13 8.08
C ASN A 33 14.03 11.78 6.73
N GLY A 34 13.83 10.52 6.30
CA GLY A 34 14.25 10.03 4.98
C GLY A 34 13.53 10.82 3.88
N GLY A 35 14.31 11.40 2.97
CA GLY A 35 13.87 12.41 2.00
C GLY A 35 12.56 12.12 1.27
N ASP A 36 11.70 13.14 1.25
CA ASP A 36 10.37 13.27 0.64
C ASP A 36 10.24 12.95 -0.87
N ASN A 37 11.28 12.41 -1.50
CA ASN A 37 11.42 12.26 -2.94
C ASN A 37 11.31 10.83 -3.48
N GLN A 38 11.23 9.81 -2.64
CA GLN A 38 11.23 8.42 -3.11
C GLN A 38 9.85 7.78 -3.10
N ASN A 39 9.65 6.84 -4.03
CA ASN A 39 8.52 5.93 -3.98
C ASN A 39 8.73 4.96 -2.84
N TYR A 40 7.68 4.62 -2.12
CA TYR A 40 7.74 3.58 -1.10
C TYR A 40 6.44 2.78 -1.09
N LEU A 41 6.55 1.58 -0.55
CA LEU A 41 5.44 0.72 -0.18
C LEU A 41 5.68 0.27 1.26
N GLU A 42 4.72 0.53 2.12
CA GLU A 42 4.65 0.10 3.50
C GLU A 42 3.44 -0.82 3.62
N VAL A 43 3.63 -1.93 4.34
CA VAL A 43 2.61 -2.95 4.56
C VAL A 43 2.45 -3.13 6.06
N THR A 44 1.23 -2.91 6.55
CA THR A 44 0.89 -3.06 7.96
C THR A 44 -0.10 -4.19 8.12
N ALA A 45 0.25 -5.19 8.95
CA ALA A 45 -0.70 -6.17 9.44
C ALA A 45 -1.43 -5.58 10.65
N ASN A 46 -2.73 -5.37 10.54
CA ASN A 46 -3.55 -4.77 11.60
C ASN A 46 -4.06 -5.82 12.60
N THR A 47 -3.90 -7.10 12.28
CA THR A 47 -4.31 -8.24 13.10
C THR A 47 -3.33 -9.40 12.94
N ASN A 48 -3.50 -10.45 13.75
CA ASN A 48 -2.78 -11.70 13.54
C ASN A 48 -3.25 -12.38 12.24
N LEU A 49 -2.33 -12.52 11.29
CA LEU A 49 -2.57 -13.09 9.97
C LEU A 49 -2.53 -14.63 10.02
N SER A 50 -3.52 -15.23 10.69
CA SER A 50 -3.69 -16.70 10.72
C SER A 50 -5.17 -17.08 10.81
N PHE A 51 -5.50 -18.25 10.28
CA PHE A 51 -6.84 -18.85 10.43
C PHE A 51 -6.74 -20.12 11.26
N THR A 52 -7.69 -20.28 12.17
CA THR A 52 -7.82 -21.50 12.98
C THR A 52 -9.13 -22.16 12.63
N CYS A 53 -9.05 -23.35 12.05
CA CYS A 53 -10.20 -24.16 11.69
C CYS A 53 -10.33 -25.30 12.71
N SER A 54 -11.26 -25.16 13.65
CA SER A 54 -11.49 -26.09 14.76
C SER A 54 -12.70 -27.02 14.54
N SER A 55 -13.54 -26.75 13.54
CA SER A 55 -14.69 -27.58 13.21
C SER A 55 -14.85 -27.79 11.70
N PRO A 56 -15.51 -28.88 11.26
CA PRO A 56 -15.84 -29.09 9.85
C PRO A 56 -16.58 -27.92 9.20
N GLN A 57 -17.51 -27.30 9.93
CA GLN A 57 -18.28 -26.16 9.41
C GLN A 57 -17.38 -24.96 9.06
N GLN A 58 -16.27 -24.76 9.78
CA GLN A 58 -15.31 -23.70 9.47
C GLN A 58 -14.46 -23.99 8.23
N LEU A 59 -14.33 -25.26 7.83
CA LEU A 59 -13.64 -25.69 6.61
C LEU A 59 -14.54 -25.58 5.37
N GLU A 60 -15.86 -25.60 5.58
CA GLU A 60 -16.88 -25.50 4.52
C GLU A 60 -17.29 -24.06 4.19
N ASN A 61 -16.94 -23.10 5.04
CA ASN A 61 -17.32 -21.70 4.87
C ASN A 61 -16.10 -20.80 4.71
N THR A 62 -16.26 -19.72 3.94
CA THR A 62 -15.25 -18.66 3.88
C THR A 62 -15.13 -17.98 5.24
N GLN A 63 -13.92 -17.89 5.75
CA GLN A 63 -13.58 -17.14 6.95
C GLN A 63 -12.92 -15.82 6.56
N THR A 64 -13.28 -14.73 7.23
CA THR A 64 -12.77 -13.39 6.92
C THR A 64 -12.13 -12.78 8.15
N LEU A 65 -10.89 -12.29 8.00
CA LEU A 65 -10.25 -11.36 8.91
C LEU A 65 -10.50 -9.94 8.38
N PRO A 66 -11.38 -9.16 9.04
CA PRO A 66 -11.71 -7.83 8.57
C PRO A 66 -10.54 -6.86 8.78
N ASN A 67 -10.33 -5.94 7.83
CA ASN A 67 -9.27 -4.93 7.88
C ASN A 67 -7.89 -5.52 8.24
N ALA A 68 -7.56 -6.69 7.69
CA ALA A 68 -6.38 -7.44 8.10
C ALA A 68 -5.08 -6.76 7.70
N ILE A 69 -5.06 -6.09 6.54
CA ILE A 69 -3.86 -5.53 5.93
C ILE A 69 -4.15 -4.12 5.42
N SER A 70 -3.27 -3.18 5.75
CA SER A 70 -3.24 -1.84 5.17
C SER A 70 -1.97 -1.65 4.35
N LEU A 71 -2.12 -1.17 3.11
CA LEU A 71 -1.01 -0.76 2.25
C LEU A 71 -0.94 0.76 2.26
N LYS A 72 0.24 1.31 2.50
CA LYS A 72 0.52 2.74 2.35
C LYS A 72 1.65 2.93 1.36
N PHE A 73 1.46 3.79 0.36
CA PHE A 73 2.46 3.95 -0.69
C PHE A 73 2.43 5.33 -1.33
N LYS A 74 3.50 5.66 -2.07
CA LYS A 74 3.66 6.93 -2.79
C LYS A 74 4.27 6.69 -4.15
N THR A 75 3.71 7.31 -5.19
CA THR A 75 4.11 7.15 -6.61
C THR A 75 4.61 8.45 -7.21
N LYS A 76 5.75 8.94 -6.72
CA LYS A 76 6.30 10.25 -7.07
C LYS A 76 7.06 10.29 -8.41
N SER A 77 7.79 9.24 -8.81
CA SER A 77 8.60 9.30 -10.06
C SER A 77 7.82 8.93 -11.31
N SER A 78 7.08 7.82 -11.25
CA SER A 78 6.32 7.19 -12.34
C SER A 78 5.09 6.49 -11.77
N ASP A 79 4.23 6.02 -12.67
CA ASP A 79 3.13 5.13 -12.32
C ASP A 79 3.68 3.88 -11.63
N CYS A 80 2.92 3.27 -10.73
CA CYS A 80 3.30 2.00 -10.13
C CYS A 80 2.23 0.94 -10.32
N SER A 81 2.66 -0.31 -10.31
CA SER A 81 1.78 -1.46 -10.14
C SER A 81 2.10 -2.12 -8.82
N VAL A 82 1.05 -2.46 -8.07
CA VAL A 82 1.18 -3.18 -6.80
C VAL A 82 0.68 -4.60 -7.01
N TYR A 83 1.50 -5.56 -6.56
CA TYR A 83 1.25 -6.98 -6.65
C TYR A 83 1.28 -7.62 -5.26
N ALA A 84 0.58 -8.74 -5.13
CA ALA A 84 0.71 -9.62 -3.98
C ALA A 84 0.82 -11.08 -4.42
N LYS A 85 1.55 -11.87 -3.64
CA LYS A 85 1.61 -13.33 -3.77
C LYS A 85 1.83 -14.00 -2.43
N ILE A 86 1.53 -15.28 -2.36
CA ILE A 86 1.97 -16.16 -1.29
C ILE A 86 3.46 -16.45 -1.52
N SER A 87 4.27 -16.23 -0.48
CA SER A 87 5.69 -16.59 -0.47
C SER A 87 5.96 -17.84 0.36
N ALA A 88 5.12 -18.09 1.37
CA ALA A 88 5.14 -19.32 2.17
C ALA A 88 3.71 -19.65 2.62
N PHE A 89 3.42 -20.95 2.72
CA PHE A 89 2.15 -21.47 3.24
C PHE A 89 2.42 -22.74 4.03
N ASN A 90 2.07 -22.74 5.31
CA ASN A 90 2.15 -23.92 6.16
C ASN A 90 0.73 -24.39 6.49
N LYS A 91 0.50 -25.67 6.26
CA LYS A 91 -0.76 -26.37 6.50
C LYS A 91 -0.51 -27.56 7.43
N PRO A 92 -1.54 -28.08 8.12
CA PRO A 92 -1.41 -29.30 8.91
C PRO A 92 -0.88 -30.46 8.05
N SER A 93 -0.11 -31.37 8.66
CA SER A 93 0.57 -32.47 7.95
C SER A 93 -0.38 -33.42 7.20
N ALA A 94 -1.63 -33.55 7.67
CA ALA A 94 -2.66 -34.34 7.02
C ALA A 94 -3.32 -33.65 5.81
N ALA A 95 -3.01 -32.38 5.53
CA ALA A 95 -3.65 -31.62 4.45
C ALA A 95 -3.09 -32.00 3.08
N ASN A 96 -3.93 -32.60 2.23
CA ASN A 96 -3.54 -33.18 0.94
C ASN A 96 -3.82 -32.27 -0.29
N PHE A 97 -4.27 -31.03 -0.11
CA PHE A 97 -4.58 -30.11 -1.21
C PHE A 97 -3.39 -29.27 -1.69
N SER A 98 -3.31 -29.00 -3.00
CA SER A 98 -2.30 -28.11 -3.61
C SER A 98 -2.75 -26.65 -3.68
N ASP A 99 -4.05 -26.41 -3.68
CA ASP A 99 -4.61 -25.11 -4.01
C ASP A 99 -4.72 -24.22 -2.77
N PHE A 100 -4.17 -23.01 -2.89
CA PHE A 100 -4.37 -21.98 -1.88
C PHE A 100 -5.77 -21.41 -2.04
N LYS A 101 -6.52 -21.29 -0.94
CA LYS A 101 -7.83 -20.62 -0.90
C LYS A 101 -7.73 -19.29 -0.15
N LEU A 102 -6.63 -18.56 -0.33
CA LEU A 102 -6.38 -17.30 0.36
C LEU A 102 -6.70 -16.14 -0.58
N TYR A 103 -7.55 -15.20 -0.16
CA TYR A 103 -8.00 -14.09 -0.99
C TYR A 103 -7.75 -12.74 -0.30
N LEU A 104 -7.31 -11.75 -1.06
CA LEU A 104 -7.34 -10.34 -0.64
C LEU A 104 -8.61 -9.68 -1.15
N ASP A 105 -9.43 -9.22 -0.23
CA ASP A 105 -10.70 -8.57 -0.52
C ASP A 105 -10.57 -7.08 -0.21
N TRP A 106 -10.56 -6.26 -1.27
CA TRP A 106 -10.38 -4.82 -1.15
C TRP A 106 -11.62 -4.21 -0.49
N THR A 107 -11.41 -3.36 0.51
CA THR A 107 -12.52 -2.75 1.27
C THR A 107 -12.62 -1.25 1.09
N ASN A 108 -11.48 -0.56 1.12
CA ASN A 108 -11.44 0.90 1.07
C ASN A 108 -10.10 1.37 0.49
N ASP A 109 -10.14 2.55 -0.13
CA ASP A 109 -8.94 3.29 -0.49
C ASP A 109 -9.20 4.80 -0.56
N ASN A 110 -8.13 5.59 -0.48
CA ASN A 110 -8.21 7.04 -0.65
C ASN A 110 -7.79 7.51 -2.06
N SER A 111 -7.66 6.59 -3.03
CA SER A 111 -7.24 6.89 -4.40
C SER A 111 -8.41 6.97 -5.38
N GLN A 112 -8.71 8.20 -5.80
CA GLN A 112 -9.68 8.46 -6.87
C GLN A 112 -9.19 8.06 -8.26
N ASN A 113 -7.91 7.70 -8.42
CA ASN A 113 -7.28 7.50 -9.72
C ASN A 113 -6.66 6.12 -9.91
N ALA A 114 -6.76 5.23 -8.92
CA ALA A 114 -6.26 3.88 -9.09
C ALA A 114 -7.06 3.14 -10.17
N GLN A 115 -6.33 2.52 -11.08
CA GLN A 115 -6.84 1.81 -12.24
C GLN A 115 -6.72 0.31 -12.02
N GLN A 116 -7.53 -0.46 -12.75
CA GLN A 116 -7.52 -1.92 -12.71
C GLN A 116 -7.66 -2.47 -11.28
N LYS A 117 -8.39 -1.74 -10.42
CA LYS A 117 -8.79 -2.22 -9.10
C LYS A 117 -9.76 -3.38 -9.30
N LEU A 118 -9.37 -4.57 -8.85
CA LEU A 118 -10.25 -5.73 -8.86
C LEU A 118 -11.38 -5.51 -7.84
N GLN A 119 -12.63 -5.62 -8.30
CA GLN A 119 -13.81 -5.48 -7.44
C GLN A 119 -14.11 -6.78 -6.68
N ASP A 120 -13.72 -7.92 -7.26
CA ASP A 120 -13.84 -9.21 -6.62
C ASP A 120 -12.58 -9.53 -5.80
N PRO A 121 -12.70 -10.35 -4.73
CA PRO A 121 -11.55 -10.83 -3.97
C PRO A 121 -10.49 -11.48 -4.86
N VAL A 122 -9.23 -11.05 -4.69
CA VAL A 122 -8.09 -11.54 -5.46
C VAL A 122 -7.56 -12.82 -4.85
N LEU A 123 -7.69 -13.94 -5.57
CA LEU A 123 -7.08 -15.20 -5.16
C LEU A 123 -5.56 -15.10 -5.19
N LEU A 124 -4.92 -15.22 -4.04
CA LEU A 124 -3.47 -15.25 -3.93
C LEU A 124 -2.93 -16.63 -4.30
N THR A 125 -1.85 -16.63 -5.09
CA THR A 125 -1.10 -17.83 -5.47
C THR A 125 0.38 -17.61 -5.23
N MET A 126 1.24 -18.56 -5.60
CA MET A 126 2.70 -18.38 -5.56
C MET A 126 3.24 -17.46 -6.66
N THR A 127 2.39 -16.99 -7.59
CA THR A 127 2.75 -16.03 -8.64
C THR A 127 2.16 -14.66 -8.34
N ASP A 128 2.83 -13.61 -8.81
CA ASP A 128 2.44 -12.22 -8.56
C ASP A 128 1.05 -11.92 -9.16
N GLN A 129 0.11 -11.56 -8.30
CA GLN A 129 -1.24 -11.12 -8.67
C GLN A 129 -1.30 -9.61 -8.59
N ARG A 130 -1.66 -8.94 -9.70
CA ARG A 130 -1.79 -7.48 -9.70
C ARG A 130 -3.03 -7.08 -8.92
N LEU A 131 -2.86 -6.20 -7.94
CA LEU A 131 -3.97 -5.66 -7.15
C LEU A 131 -4.56 -4.41 -7.80
N PHE A 132 -3.68 -3.49 -8.22
CA PHE A 132 -4.07 -2.25 -8.88
C PHE A 132 -2.85 -1.59 -9.56
N VAL A 133 -3.15 -0.60 -10.39
CA VAL A 133 -2.18 0.34 -10.97
C VAL A 133 -2.48 1.72 -10.41
N GLN A 134 -1.47 2.40 -9.86
CA GLN A 134 -1.60 3.76 -9.37
C GLN A 134 -0.81 4.72 -10.29
N PRO A 135 -1.49 5.64 -10.99
CA PRO A 135 -0.81 6.71 -11.70
C PRO A 135 0.05 7.57 -10.77
N LYS A 136 1.12 8.13 -11.32
CA LYS A 136 2.04 9.03 -10.63
C LYS A 136 1.29 10.16 -9.93
N LYS A 137 1.48 10.28 -8.62
CA LYS A 137 0.97 11.38 -7.80
C LYS A 137 1.91 11.68 -6.63
N SER A 138 1.94 12.94 -6.22
CA SER A 138 2.81 13.43 -5.14
C SER A 138 2.33 13.09 -3.73
N GLN A 139 1.07 12.66 -3.57
CA GLN A 139 0.48 12.31 -2.27
C GLN A 139 0.66 10.82 -1.94
N ALA A 140 0.54 10.49 -0.65
CA ALA A 140 0.48 9.11 -0.21
C ALA A 140 -0.94 8.54 -0.36
N PHE A 141 -1.02 7.27 -0.70
CA PHE A 141 -2.27 6.53 -0.80
C PHE A 141 -2.33 5.41 0.23
N HIS A 142 -3.55 5.05 0.58
CA HIS A 142 -3.89 4.00 1.53
C HIS A 142 -4.92 3.07 0.91
N PHE A 143 -4.69 1.77 1.03
CA PHE A 143 -5.59 0.70 0.58
C PHE A 143 -5.73 -0.32 1.70
N ASP A 144 -6.97 -0.63 2.07
CA ASP A 144 -7.29 -1.56 3.15
C ASP A 144 -7.92 -2.83 2.58
N TYR A 145 -7.45 -3.97 3.07
CA TYR A 145 -7.88 -5.29 2.64
C TYR A 145 -8.37 -6.12 3.80
N ASN A 146 -9.52 -6.76 3.61
CA ASN A 146 -9.86 -7.98 4.30
C ASN A 146 -8.97 -9.11 3.79
N LEU A 147 -8.71 -10.07 4.65
CA LEU A 147 -8.08 -11.32 4.26
C LEU A 147 -9.07 -12.45 4.45
N GLN A 148 -9.25 -13.28 3.43
CA GLN A 148 -10.23 -14.37 3.46
C GLN A 148 -9.56 -15.72 3.23
N LEU A 149 -9.95 -16.71 4.01
CA LEU A 149 -9.71 -18.12 3.74
C LEU A 149 -11.01 -18.71 3.20
N GLY A 150 -11.05 -19.00 1.89
CA GLY A 150 -12.18 -19.66 1.26
C GLY A 150 -12.37 -21.09 1.76
N ALA A 151 -13.55 -21.65 1.47
CA ALA A 151 -13.88 -23.02 1.81
C ALA A 151 -12.83 -24.01 1.26
N MET A 152 -12.22 -24.79 2.15
CA MET A 152 -11.22 -25.79 1.81
C MET A 152 -11.83 -27.17 1.56
N GLY A 153 -13.06 -27.40 2.05
CA GLY A 153 -13.81 -28.64 1.88
C GLY A 153 -13.44 -29.73 2.89
N TYR A 154 -14.11 -30.88 2.78
CA TYR A 154 -14.03 -31.99 3.75
C TYR A 154 -12.66 -32.68 3.81
N GLU A 155 -11.85 -32.56 2.76
CA GLU A 155 -10.51 -33.15 2.69
C GLU A 155 -9.45 -32.35 3.48
N ALA A 156 -9.78 -31.11 3.87
CA ALA A 156 -8.90 -30.30 4.67
C ALA A 156 -9.01 -30.71 6.17
N PRO A 157 -7.91 -31.03 6.85
CA PRO A 157 -7.95 -31.35 8.27
C PRO A 157 -8.19 -30.11 9.12
N ALA A 158 -8.78 -30.28 10.31
CA ALA A 158 -8.78 -29.21 11.30
C ALA A 158 -7.34 -28.83 11.70
N GLY A 159 -7.10 -27.56 12.00
CA GLY A 159 -5.80 -27.06 12.43
C GLY A 159 -5.56 -25.58 12.16
N GLN A 160 -4.31 -25.17 12.36
CA GLN A 160 -3.86 -23.80 12.08
C GLN A 160 -3.25 -23.71 10.69
N TYR A 161 -3.65 -22.69 9.95
CA TYR A 161 -3.14 -22.36 8.63
C TYR A 161 -2.41 -21.03 8.71
N THR A 162 -1.11 -21.05 8.38
CA THR A 162 -0.25 -19.85 8.40
C THR A 162 0.32 -19.58 7.03
N TYR A 163 0.55 -18.31 6.73
CA TYR A 163 0.95 -17.84 5.41
C TYR A 163 1.82 -16.61 5.53
N THR A 164 2.64 -16.39 4.51
CA THR A 164 3.40 -15.17 4.33
C THR A 164 3.03 -14.57 2.98
N ILE A 165 2.43 -13.39 3.01
CA ILE A 165 2.06 -12.65 1.80
C ILE A 165 3.18 -11.66 1.50
N LEU A 166 3.74 -11.74 0.29
CA LEU A 166 4.72 -10.78 -0.20
C LEU A 166 4.00 -9.76 -1.08
N PHE A 167 4.17 -8.48 -0.76
CA PHE A 167 3.72 -7.38 -1.59
C PHE A 167 4.89 -6.76 -2.33
N THR A 168 4.69 -6.46 -3.61
CA THR A 168 5.72 -5.85 -4.47
C THR A 168 5.15 -4.63 -5.15
N MET A 169 5.91 -3.53 -5.14
CA MET A 169 5.63 -2.36 -5.97
C MET A 169 6.65 -2.30 -7.10
N THR A 170 6.19 -2.26 -8.35
CA THR A 170 7.04 -2.11 -9.53
C THR A 170 6.79 -0.77 -10.22
N GLN A 171 7.84 -0.17 -10.76
CA GLN A 171 7.78 1.02 -11.60
C GLN A 171 8.25 0.64 -13.02
N PRO A 172 7.52 1.04 -14.08
CA PRO A 172 8.02 0.95 -15.44
C PRO A 172 9.10 2.00 -15.72
#